data_AF-A0A0C3CQE5-F1
#
_entry.id   AF-A0A0C3CQE5-F1
#
_cell.length_a   1.000
_cell.length_b   1.000
_cell.length_c   1.000
_cell.angle_alpha   90.00
_cell.angle_beta   90.00
_cell.angle_gamma   90.00
#
_symmetry.space_group_name_H-M   'P 1'
#
loop_
_entity.id
_entity.type
_entity.pdbx_description
1 polymer ?
#
loop_
_entity_poly.entity_id
_entity_poly.type
_entity_poly.pdbx_seq_one_letter_code
_entity_poly.pdbx_strand_id
1 'polypeptide(L)'
;QSQSKTSLTLDMNHFFIHKTGVESACKHCWALHDKDPATWNTAYPNNKQQINYSVGTVTGTLQGHITKWHLIEYLEIASNPNRQWQIQLSNIEVAIGLGYTFYELKEIAKKDGKLNNLPPHSTNSTPPDNVASKNQANILLFSLPQLHKHLIDFIVADDQSLNVLECKEF
;
A
#
# COMPACT_ATOMS: atom_id res chain seq x y z
N GLN A 1 -12.14 17.85 -16.67
CA GLN A 1 -11.60 16.57 -16.17
C GLN A 1 -10.23 16.83 -15.54
N SER A 2 -10.10 16.83 -14.21
CA SER A 2 -8.82 17.07 -13.51
C SER A 2 -8.78 16.40 -12.14
N GLN A 3 -9.12 15.10 -12.07
CA GLN A 3 -9.06 14.33 -10.83
C GLN A 3 -7.95 13.27 -10.80
N SER A 4 -7.26 13.03 -11.92
CA SER A 4 -6.25 11.95 -12.00
C SER A 4 -4.87 12.37 -11.47
N LYS A 5 -4.56 13.66 -11.41
CA LYS A 5 -3.19 14.16 -11.10
C LYS A 5 -2.90 14.28 -9.60
N THR A 6 -3.93 14.41 -8.77
CA THR A 6 -3.81 14.65 -7.32
C THR A 6 -3.58 13.37 -6.51
N SER A 7 -4.09 12.23 -6.97
CA SER A 7 -3.94 10.96 -6.25
C SER A 7 -2.56 10.32 -6.41
N LEU A 8 -1.86 10.58 -7.53
CA LEU A 8 -0.52 10.07 -7.82
C LEU A 8 0.59 10.76 -7.00
N THR A 9 0.36 12.00 -6.59
CA THR A 9 1.34 12.77 -5.84
C THR A 9 1.44 12.36 -4.37
N LEU A 10 0.36 11.85 -3.75
CA LEU A 10 0.29 11.76 -2.28
C LEU A 10 1.18 10.66 -1.67
N ASP A 11 1.28 9.50 -2.33
CA ASP A 11 2.08 8.36 -1.87
C ASP A 11 3.59 8.70 -1.93
N MET A 12 4.06 9.13 -3.09
CA MET A 12 5.47 9.46 -3.29
C MET A 12 5.91 10.71 -2.51
N ASN A 13 5.01 11.68 -2.25
CA ASN A 13 5.32 12.83 -1.39
C ASN A 13 5.69 12.42 0.05
N HIS A 14 5.32 11.22 0.51
CA HIS A 14 5.78 10.72 1.79
C HIS A 14 7.29 10.47 1.78
N PHE A 15 7.81 9.86 0.71
CA PHE A 15 9.23 9.52 0.57
C PHE A 15 10.07 10.65 -0.02
N PHE A 16 9.49 11.52 -0.84
CA PHE A 16 10.21 12.55 -1.58
C PHE A 16 9.80 13.96 -1.13
N ILE A 17 10.79 14.84 -0.95
CA ILE A 17 10.57 16.27 -0.77
C ILE A 17 10.60 16.90 -2.15
N HIS A 18 9.49 17.50 -2.58
CA HIS A 18 9.45 18.38 -3.73
C HIS A 18 9.53 19.83 -3.24
N LYS A 19 10.70 20.46 -3.36
CA LYS A 19 10.83 21.91 -3.15
C LYS A 19 10.78 22.57 -4.52
N THR A 20 9.87 23.53 -4.71
CA THR A 20 9.76 24.27 -5.98
C THR A 20 11.10 24.92 -6.32
N GLY A 21 11.66 24.60 -7.48
CA GLY A 21 12.97 25.11 -7.92
C GLY A 21 14.19 24.35 -7.37
N VAL A 22 13.99 23.25 -6.63
CA VAL A 22 15.05 22.38 -6.11
C VAL A 22 14.80 20.95 -6.60
N GLU A 23 15.88 20.18 -6.71
CA GLU A 23 15.81 18.75 -6.97
C GLU A 23 14.91 18.04 -5.93
N SER A 24 14.08 17.11 -6.38
CA SER A 24 13.26 16.28 -5.49
C SER A 24 14.16 15.30 -4.77
N ALA A 25 14.08 15.22 -3.44
CA ALA A 25 15.03 14.41 -2.67
C ALA A 25 14.36 13.33 -1.83
N CYS A 26 14.95 12.13 -1.75
CA CYS A 26 14.44 11.08 -0.88
C CYS A 26 14.76 11.37 0.60
N LYS A 27 13.73 11.55 1.42
CA LYS A 27 13.86 11.86 2.86
C LYS A 27 14.63 10.81 3.63
N HIS A 28 14.41 9.53 3.31
CA HIS A 28 14.99 8.41 4.04
C HIS A 28 16.48 8.27 3.71
N CYS A 29 16.85 8.28 2.42
CA CYS A 29 18.26 8.32 2.02
C CYS A 29 18.98 9.54 2.61
N TRP A 30 18.34 10.71 2.61
CA TRP A 30 18.97 11.92 3.10
C TRP A 30 19.21 11.86 4.61
N ALA A 31 18.24 11.37 5.39
CA ALA A 31 18.41 11.16 6.82
C ALA A 31 19.51 10.14 7.14
N LEU A 32 19.66 9.08 6.34
CA LEU A 32 20.74 8.10 6.50
C LEU A 32 22.11 8.70 6.17
N HIS A 33 22.20 9.46 5.08
CA HIS A 33 23.41 10.20 4.71
C HIS A 33 23.83 11.17 5.82
N ASP A 34 22.91 12.01 6.32
CA ASP A 34 23.23 13.05 7.29
C ASP A 34 23.62 12.47 8.65
N LYS A 35 23.12 11.28 9.00
CA LYS A 35 23.48 10.59 10.24
C LYS A 35 24.93 10.09 10.25
N ASP A 36 25.40 9.55 9.12
CA ASP A 36 26.79 9.09 8.97
C ASP A 36 27.27 9.19 7.51
N PRO A 37 27.78 10.36 7.11
CA PRO A 37 28.22 10.60 5.73
C PRO A 37 29.41 9.72 5.32
N ALA A 38 30.28 9.35 6.26
CA ALA A 38 31.48 8.57 5.96
C ALA A 38 31.14 7.11 5.65
N THR A 39 30.28 6.50 6.47
CA THR A 39 29.78 5.14 6.23
C THR A 39 28.92 5.09 4.98
N TRP A 40 28.10 6.11 4.74
CA TRP A 40 27.31 6.25 3.52
C TRP A 40 28.17 6.26 2.26
N ASN A 41 29.17 7.14 2.19
CA ASN A 41 30.03 7.27 1.02
C ASN A 41 30.85 6.00 0.74
N THR A 42 31.16 5.23 1.79
CA THR A 42 31.83 3.92 1.67
C THR A 42 30.88 2.84 1.13
N ALA A 43 29.65 2.78 1.64
CA ALA A 43 28.64 1.80 1.21
C ALA A 43 28.09 2.10 -0.20
N TYR A 44 28.02 3.39 -0.58
CA TYR A 44 27.39 3.86 -1.81
C TYR A 44 28.29 4.83 -2.58
N PRO A 45 29.45 4.37 -3.08
CA PRO A 45 30.36 5.24 -3.84
C PRO A 45 29.65 5.81 -5.08
N ASN A 46 29.87 7.09 -5.34
CA ASN A 46 29.27 7.88 -6.43
C ASN A 46 27.76 8.12 -6.32
N ASN A 47 27.19 8.17 -5.11
CA ASN A 47 25.75 8.42 -4.91
C ASN A 47 24.86 7.46 -5.71
N LYS A 48 25.25 6.17 -5.78
CA LYS A 48 24.49 5.13 -6.50
C LYS A 48 23.04 4.99 -6.00
N GLN A 49 22.78 5.39 -4.76
CA GLN A 49 21.45 5.78 -4.31
C GLN A 49 21.27 7.25 -4.65
N GLN A 50 20.75 7.55 -5.84
CA GLN A 50 20.47 8.93 -6.23
C GLN A 50 19.55 9.54 -5.18
N ILE A 51 20.08 10.49 -4.42
CA ILE A 51 19.33 11.18 -3.37
C ILE A 51 18.48 12.31 -3.95
N ASN A 52 18.87 12.83 -5.12
CA ASN A 52 18.28 13.97 -5.79
C ASN A 52 17.77 13.58 -7.18
N TYR A 53 16.60 14.12 -7.52
CA TYR A 53 15.88 13.87 -8.75
C TYR A 53 15.47 15.20 -9.38
N SER A 54 15.45 15.30 -10.69
CA SER A 54 14.97 16.52 -11.34
C SER A 54 13.47 16.70 -11.13
N VAL A 55 12.96 17.94 -11.25
CA VAL A 55 11.53 18.25 -11.19
C VAL A 55 10.72 17.50 -12.27
N GLY A 56 11.36 17.10 -13.37
CA GLY A 56 10.77 16.31 -14.45
C GLY A 56 10.97 14.79 -14.32
N THR A 57 11.48 14.30 -13.19
CA THR A 57 11.70 12.87 -13.00
C THR A 57 10.36 12.13 -13.05
N VAL A 58 10.31 11.10 -13.89
CA VAL A 58 9.10 10.30 -14.09
C VAL A 58 8.79 9.45 -12.86
N THR A 59 7.50 9.24 -12.59
CA THR A 59 7.00 8.44 -11.46
C THR A 59 7.64 7.06 -11.37
N GLY A 60 7.88 6.39 -12.50
CA GLY A 60 8.52 5.07 -12.52
C GLY A 60 9.93 5.04 -11.94
N THR A 61 10.71 6.13 -12.08
CA THR A 61 12.05 6.23 -11.49
C THR A 61 11.98 6.31 -9.96
N LEU A 62 11.03 7.11 -9.45
CA LEU A 62 10.80 7.27 -8.01
C LEU A 62 10.26 5.96 -7.39
N GLN A 63 9.34 5.29 -8.08
CA GLN A 63 8.86 3.96 -7.69
C GLN A 63 9.97 2.91 -7.69
N GLY A 64 10.85 2.94 -8.71
CA GLY A 64 12.02 2.07 -8.78
C GLY A 64 12.99 2.29 -7.62
N HIS A 65 13.18 3.55 -7.20
CA HIS A 65 13.96 3.89 -6.01
C HIS A 65 13.37 3.29 -4.74
N ILE A 66 12.07 3.51 -4.49
CA ILE A 66 11.38 2.95 -3.32
C ILE A 66 11.46 1.42 -3.35
N THR A 67 11.16 0.79 -4.48
CA THR A 67 11.19 -0.68 -4.63
C THR A 67 12.56 -1.26 -4.27
N LYS A 68 13.63 -0.57 -4.65
CA LYS A 68 14.99 -1.07 -4.48
C LYS A 68 15.55 -0.81 -3.09
N TRP A 69 15.23 0.33 -2.48
CA TRP A 69 15.95 0.81 -1.31
C TRP A 69 15.08 1.04 -0.08
N HIS A 70 13.76 1.19 -0.25
CA HIS A 70 12.83 1.52 0.84
C HIS A 70 11.57 0.66 0.82
N LEU A 71 11.67 -0.57 0.33
CA LEU A 71 10.52 -1.46 0.18
C LEU A 71 9.91 -1.82 1.55
N ILE A 72 10.77 -2.04 2.56
CA ILE A 72 10.34 -2.43 3.91
C ILE A 72 9.60 -1.27 4.58
N GLU A 73 10.16 -0.07 4.53
CA GLU A 73 9.57 1.16 5.06
C GLU A 73 8.26 1.46 4.36
N TYR A 74 8.21 1.30 3.02
CA TYR A 74 6.99 1.48 2.26
C TYR A 74 5.90 0.52 2.73
N LEU A 75 6.21 -0.77 2.88
CA LEU A 75 5.23 -1.77 3.35
C LEU A 75 4.71 -1.47 4.75
N GLU A 76 5.57 -0.95 5.63
CA GLU A 76 5.18 -0.53 6.98
C GLU A 76 4.21 0.65 6.95
N ILE A 77 4.51 1.71 6.19
CA ILE A 77 3.59 2.85 6.05
C ILE A 77 2.30 2.44 5.34
N ALA A 78 2.40 1.59 4.31
CA ALA A 78 1.26 1.12 3.54
C ALA A 78 0.30 0.24 4.35
N SER A 79 0.82 -0.47 5.37
CA SER A 79 0.05 -1.31 6.30
C SER A 79 -0.84 -0.52 7.27
N ASN A 80 -0.67 0.80 7.37
CA ASN A 80 -1.52 1.63 8.21
C ASN A 80 -2.97 1.63 7.69
N PRO A 81 -3.97 1.19 8.50
CA PRO A 81 -5.36 1.13 8.05
C PRO A 81 -5.98 2.51 7.80
N ASN A 82 -5.43 3.57 8.38
CA ASN A 82 -5.91 4.96 8.22
C ASN A 82 -5.27 5.68 7.02
N ARG A 83 -4.55 4.96 6.16
CA ARG A 83 -3.85 5.50 5.00
C ARG A 83 -4.84 6.09 3.98
N GLN A 84 -4.61 7.35 3.59
CA GLN A 84 -5.47 8.09 2.67
C GLN A 84 -5.04 8.03 1.20
N TRP A 85 -3.97 7.29 0.88
CA TRP A 85 -3.38 7.21 -0.47
C TRP A 85 -3.48 5.79 -1.03
N GLN A 86 -3.42 5.60 -2.35
CA GLN A 86 -3.48 4.26 -2.99
C GLN A 86 -2.09 3.67 -3.21
N ILE A 87 -1.96 2.34 -3.12
CA ILE A 87 -0.70 1.65 -3.39
C ILE A 87 -0.32 1.87 -4.85
N GLN A 88 0.89 2.38 -5.10
CA GLN A 88 1.34 2.68 -6.48
C GLN A 88 2.42 1.75 -6.99
N LEU A 89 3.00 0.94 -6.11
CA LEU A 89 4.00 -0.06 -6.46
C LEU A 89 3.32 -1.30 -7.04
N SER A 90 3.42 -1.46 -8.37
CA SER A 90 2.72 -2.53 -9.11
C SER A 90 3.04 -3.94 -8.61
N ASN A 91 4.27 -4.18 -8.14
CA ASN A 91 4.64 -5.48 -7.56
C ASN A 91 3.92 -5.77 -6.24
N ILE A 92 3.64 -4.75 -5.43
CA ILE A 92 2.87 -4.89 -4.18
C ILE A 92 1.38 -5.04 -4.50
N GLU A 93 0.87 -4.26 -5.44
CA GLU A 93 -0.52 -4.36 -5.90
C GLU A 93 -0.84 -5.76 -6.44
N VAL A 94 0.03 -6.30 -7.31
CA VAL A 94 -0.09 -7.67 -7.84
C VAL A 94 -0.03 -8.69 -6.71
N ALA A 95 0.90 -8.55 -5.76
CA ALA A 95 1.03 -9.48 -4.65
C ALA A 95 -0.20 -9.49 -3.73
N ILE A 96 -0.80 -8.33 -3.46
CA ILE A 96 -2.07 -8.26 -2.72
C ILE A 96 -3.20 -8.92 -3.52
N GLY A 97 -3.23 -8.73 -4.84
CA GLY A 97 -4.16 -9.44 -5.73
C GLY A 97 -3.99 -10.97 -5.71
N LEU A 98 -2.81 -11.47 -5.35
CA LEU A 98 -2.52 -12.90 -5.15
C LEU A 98 -2.89 -13.40 -3.74
N GLY A 99 -3.40 -12.54 -2.86
CA GLY A 99 -3.85 -12.90 -1.51
C GLY A 99 -2.84 -12.65 -0.39
N TYR A 100 -1.70 -12.03 -0.67
CA TYR A 100 -0.69 -11.73 0.35
C TYR A 100 -1.07 -10.52 1.22
N THR A 101 -0.80 -10.62 2.51
CA THR A 101 -0.89 -9.49 3.45
C THR A 101 0.38 -8.63 3.44
N PHE A 102 0.27 -7.36 3.83
CA PHE A 102 1.45 -6.49 3.99
C PHE A 102 2.51 -7.06 4.94
N TYR A 103 2.08 -7.76 5.98
CA TYR A 103 2.99 -8.42 6.92
C TYR A 103 3.82 -9.49 6.23
N GLU A 104 3.18 -10.37 5.45
CA GLU A 104 3.88 -11.41 4.70
C GLU A 104 4.83 -10.83 3.66
N LEU A 105 4.41 -9.79 2.95
CA LEU A 105 5.27 -9.09 1.99
C LEU A 105 6.48 -8.47 2.68
N LYS A 106 6.32 -7.93 3.90
CA LYS A 106 7.43 -7.39 4.71
C LYS A 106 8.41 -8.50 5.09
N GLU A 107 7.91 -9.65 5.53
CA GLU A 107 8.73 -10.81 5.89
C GLU A 107 9.44 -11.42 4.68
N ILE A 108 8.81 -11.44 3.51
CA ILE A 108 9.45 -11.86 2.25
C ILE A 108 10.54 -10.87 1.86
N ALA A 109 10.27 -9.57 1.89
CA ALA A 109 11.23 -8.53 1.54
C ALA A 109 12.47 -8.53 2.45
N LYS A 110 12.30 -8.77 3.76
CA LYS A 110 13.41 -8.91 4.71
C LYS A 110 14.35 -10.09 4.42
N LYS A 111 13.85 -11.14 3.77
CA LYS A 111 14.63 -12.34 3.39
C LYS A 111 15.25 -12.20 1.99
N ASP A 112 15.44 -10.97 1.51
CA ASP A 112 15.86 -10.65 0.14
C ASP A 112 14.91 -11.22 -0.94
N GLY A 113 13.66 -11.49 -0.56
CA GLY A 113 12.64 -12.03 -1.45
C GLY A 113 12.16 -10.98 -2.46
N LYS A 114 12.15 -11.36 -3.74
CA LYS A 114 11.58 -10.53 -4.80
C LYS A 114 10.06 -10.67 -4.82
N LEU A 115 9.34 -9.54 -4.78
CA LEU A 115 7.88 -9.53 -4.85
C LEU A 115 7.32 -9.70 -6.27
N ASN A 116 8.16 -9.61 -7.31
CA ASN A 116 7.70 -9.50 -8.70
C ASN A 116 7.14 -10.81 -9.29
N ASN A 117 7.32 -11.96 -8.63
CA ASN A 117 6.91 -13.27 -9.12
C ASN A 117 6.49 -14.18 -7.96
N LEU A 118 5.66 -13.67 -7.05
CA LEU A 118 5.12 -14.50 -5.99
C LEU A 118 4.14 -15.53 -6.60
N PRO A 119 4.19 -16.80 -6.16
CA PRO A 119 3.15 -17.75 -6.50
C PRO A 119 1.81 -17.27 -5.93
N PRO A 120 0.65 -17.74 -6.42
CA PRO A 120 -0.62 -17.52 -5.74
C PRO A 120 -0.50 -17.91 -4.26
N HIS A 121 -1.02 -17.07 -3.37
CA HIS A 121 -0.96 -17.37 -1.94
C HIS A 121 -1.80 -18.62 -1.68
N SER A 122 -1.13 -19.70 -1.29
CA SER A 122 -1.79 -20.93 -0.91
C SER A 122 -2.41 -20.69 0.46
N THR A 123 -3.65 -20.20 0.47
CA THR A 123 -4.48 -20.31 1.65
C THR A 123 -4.63 -21.80 1.91
N ASN A 124 -3.84 -22.34 2.85
CA ASN A 124 -4.05 -23.67 3.42
C ASN A 124 -5.36 -23.65 4.23
N SER A 125 -6.47 -23.40 3.56
CA SER A 125 -7.78 -23.79 3.98
C SER A 125 -7.99 -25.14 3.32
N THR A 126 -7.42 -26.20 3.91
CA THR A 126 -7.86 -27.57 3.64
C THR A 126 -9.35 -27.63 3.97
N PRO A 127 -10.27 -27.77 3.01
CA PRO A 127 -11.61 -28.20 3.33
C PRO A 127 -11.54 -29.73 3.55
N PRO A 128 -12.28 -30.31 4.51
CA PRO A 128 -12.48 -31.75 4.46
C PRO A 128 -13.17 -32.06 3.14
N ASP A 129 -12.65 -33.07 2.44
CA ASP A 129 -13.18 -33.62 1.21
C ASP A 129 -14.71 -33.64 1.22
N ASN A 130 -15.33 -32.89 0.31
CA ASN A 130 -16.57 -33.34 -0.29
C ASN A 130 -16.71 -32.77 -1.70
N VAL A 131 -16.82 -33.74 -2.61
CA VAL A 131 -17.09 -33.63 -4.04
C VAL A 131 -18.32 -32.77 -4.29
N ALA A 132 -18.17 -31.73 -5.11
CA ALA A 132 -19.00 -31.44 -6.28
C ALA A 132 -19.06 -29.93 -6.61
N SER A 133 -18.50 -29.61 -7.77
CA SER A 133 -19.10 -28.76 -8.81
C SER A 133 -19.48 -27.31 -8.50
N LYS A 134 -18.87 -26.42 -9.30
CA LYS A 134 -19.39 -25.13 -9.78
C LYS A 134 -20.05 -24.24 -8.73
N ASN A 135 -19.27 -23.27 -8.24
CA ASN A 135 -19.62 -21.86 -8.41
C ASN A 135 -18.44 -21.00 -7.96
N GLN A 136 -17.83 -20.35 -8.93
CA GLN A 136 -16.88 -19.27 -8.73
C GLN A 136 -17.69 -18.06 -8.22
N ALA A 137 -18.08 -18.10 -6.95
CA ALA A 137 -18.87 -17.07 -6.30
C ALA A 137 -18.00 -16.41 -5.24
N ASN A 138 -17.46 -15.23 -5.58
CA ASN A 138 -17.13 -14.14 -4.68
C ASN A 138 -16.53 -14.55 -3.33
N ILE A 139 -15.20 -14.68 -3.28
CA ILE A 139 -14.46 -14.79 -2.03
C ILE A 139 -14.68 -13.47 -1.28
N LEU A 140 -15.64 -13.44 -0.36
CA LEU A 140 -15.83 -12.31 0.54
C LEU A 140 -14.61 -12.26 1.48
N LEU A 141 -14.04 -11.06 1.62
CA LEU A 141 -12.83 -10.75 2.42
C LEU A 141 -12.99 -11.01 3.93
N PHE A 142 -14.08 -11.63 4.33
CA PHE A 142 -14.47 -11.84 5.72
C PHE A 142 -15.18 -13.18 5.86
N SER A 143 -14.96 -13.83 7.01
CA SER A 143 -15.63 -15.08 7.36
C SER A 143 -17.15 -14.89 7.44
N LEU A 144 -17.93 -15.96 7.23
CA LEU A 144 -19.39 -15.92 7.34
C LEU A 144 -19.89 -15.31 8.67
N PRO A 145 -19.28 -15.60 9.85
CA PRO A 145 -19.66 -14.94 11.10
C PRO A 145 -19.38 -13.43 11.11
N GLN A 146 -18.30 -12.99 10.47
CA GLN A 146 -17.97 -11.56 10.34
C GLN A 146 -18.95 -10.84 9.41
N LEU A 147 -19.33 -11.46 8.28
CA LEU A 147 -20.39 -10.93 7.41
C LEU A 147 -21.70 -10.75 8.18
N HIS A 148 -22.10 -11.78 8.92
CA HIS A 148 -23.34 -11.75 9.70
C HIS A 148 -23.34 -10.63 10.73
N LYS A 149 -22.22 -10.43 11.43
CA LYS A 149 -22.07 -9.32 12.37
C LYS A 149 -22.19 -7.96 11.67
N HIS A 150 -21.48 -7.77 10.56
CA HIS A 150 -21.54 -6.52 9.80
C HIS A 150 -22.92 -6.21 9.24
N LEU A 151 -23.67 -7.24 8.78
CA LEU A 151 -25.05 -7.07 8.33
C LEU A 151 -25.98 -6.67 9.48
N ILE A 152 -25.85 -7.29 10.65
CA ILE A 152 -26.64 -6.93 11.83
C ILE A 152 -26.32 -5.50 12.26
N ASP A 153 -25.04 -5.14 12.35
CA ASP A 153 -24.62 -3.77 12.74
C ASP A 153 -25.15 -2.72 11.73
N PHE A 154 -25.15 -3.04 10.43
CA PHE A 154 -25.71 -2.18 9.39
C PHE A 154 -27.23 -2.00 9.53
N ILE A 155 -27.98 -3.09 9.70
CA ILE A 155 -29.44 -3.05 9.87
C ILE A 155 -29.81 -2.26 11.13
N VAL A 156 -29.11 -2.50 12.24
CA VAL A 156 -29.36 -1.78 13.51
C VAL A 156 -29.06 -0.29 13.39
N ALA A 157 -28.00 0.09 12.66
CA ALA A 157 -27.67 1.50 12.44
C ALA A 157 -28.67 2.21 11.51
N ASP A 158 -29.17 1.52 10.49
CA ASP A 158 -30.19 2.04 9.57
C ASP A 158 -31.55 2.22 10.28
N ASP A 159 -31.97 1.23 11.07
CA ASP A 159 -33.24 1.26 11.79
C ASP A 159 -33.28 2.35 12.89
N GLN A 160 -32.12 2.73 13.44
CA GLN A 160 -32.02 3.83 14.42
C GLN A 160 -31.91 5.24 13.81
N SER A 161 -31.72 5.38 12.49
CA SER A 161 -31.51 6.69 11.84
C SER A 161 -32.77 7.32 11.24
N LEU A 162 -33.94 6.70 11.42
CA LEU A 162 -35.25 7.27 11.05
C LEU A 162 -35.99 7.86 12.26
N ASN A 163 -35.34 8.79 12.98
CA ASN A 163 -36.09 9.78 13.76
C ASN A 163 -36.64 10.83 12.79
N VAL A 164 -37.82 10.53 12.22
CA VAL A 164 -38.61 11.45 11.41
C VAL A 164 -38.96 12.68 12.26
N LEU A 165 -38.29 13.80 12.00
CA LEU A 165 -38.77 15.11 12.44
C LEU A 165 -39.99 15.44 11.59
N GLU A 166 -41.17 15.37 12.21
CA GLU A 166 -42.44 15.81 11.64
C GLU A 166 -42.35 17.31 11.32
N CYS A 167 -42.15 17.67 10.05
CA CYS A 167 -42.18 19.05 9.59
C CYS A 167 -43.63 19.57 9.63
N LYS A 168 -43.89 20.62 10.43
CA LYS A 168 -45.14 21.38 10.35
C LYS A 168 -45.23 22.11 9.02
N GLU A 169 -46.26 21.81 8.25
CA GLU A 169 -46.64 22.54 7.03
C GLU A 169 -46.99 24.01 7.36
N PHE A 170 -46.57 24.91 6.47
CA PHE A 170 -46.93 26.33 6.44
C PHE A 170 -48.18 26.56 5.59
#